data_AF-A0A1A8EF48-F1
#
_entry.id   AF-A0A1A8EF48-F1
#
_cell.length_a   1.000
_cell.length_b   1.000
_cell.length_c   1.000
_cell.angle_alpha   90.00
_cell.angle_beta   90.00
_cell.angle_gamma   90.00
#
_symmetry.space_group_name_H-M   'P 1'
#
loop_
_entity.id
_entity.type
_entity.pdbx_description
1 polymer ?
#
loop_
_entity_poly.entity_id
_entity_poly.type
_entity_poly.pdbx_seq_one_letter_code
_entity_poly.pdbx_strand_id
1 'polypeptide(L)' 'LDMILRRNGWIKAAVLVVLSILRIHSFPCHLTEYKTGDGCCHMCPPGSRVKSDCTEDRSTSCLPCVAGTFMDKPTG' A
#
# COMPACT_ATOMS: atom_id res chain seq x y z
N LEU A 1 0.29 -13.99 30.62
CA LEU A 1 -0.75 -13.85 29.57
C LEU A 1 -1.35 -15.20 29.16
N ASP A 2 -0.54 -16.23 28.90
CA ASP A 2 -1.01 -17.58 28.50
C ASP A 2 -1.97 -18.25 29.52
N MET A 3 -1.65 -18.22 30.82
CA MET A 3 -2.51 -18.77 31.89
C MET A 3 -3.86 -18.03 32.05
N ILE A 4 -3.93 -16.73 31.75
CA ILE A 4 -5.15 -15.90 31.87
C ILE A 4 -6.05 -16.12 30.65
N LEU A 5 -5.45 -16.17 29.45
CA LEU A 5 -6.14 -16.59 28.23
C LEU A 5 -6.77 -17.98 28.43
N ARG A 6 -6.02 -18.95 28.98
CA ARG A 6 -6.55 -20.30 29.23
C ARG A 6 -7.70 -20.35 30.24
N ARG A 7 -7.68 -19.52 31.28
CA ARG A 7 -8.70 -19.49 32.33
C ARG A 7 -9.99 -18.78 31.89
N ASN A 8 -9.86 -17.73 31.07
CA ASN A 8 -10.94 -16.82 30.74
C ASN A 8 -11.14 -16.69 29.22
N GLY A 9 -12.06 -17.51 28.68
CA GLY A 9 -12.40 -17.55 27.25
C GLY A 9 -12.72 -16.18 26.64
N TRP A 10 -13.40 -15.32 27.41
CA TRP A 10 -13.72 -13.95 27.04
C TRP A 10 -12.50 -13.06 26.82
N ILE A 11 -11.41 -13.26 27.57
CA ILE A 11 -10.16 -12.51 27.38
C ILE A 11 -9.47 -12.96 26.08
N LYS A 12 -9.50 -14.25 25.73
CA LYS A 12 -8.98 -14.71 24.42
C LYS A 12 -9.79 -14.14 23.27
N ALA A 13 -11.11 -14.15 23.39
CA ALA A 13 -12.01 -13.59 22.39
C ALA A 13 -11.77 -12.09 22.21
N ALA A 14 -11.65 -11.32 23.30
CA ALA A 14 -11.35 -9.90 23.26
C ALA A 14 -10.00 -9.62 22.58
N VAL A 15 -8.95 -10.38 22.91
CA VAL A 15 -7.63 -10.24 22.27
C VAL A 15 -7.69 -10.57 20.77
N LEU A 16 -8.42 -11.62 20.37
CA LEU A 16 -8.62 -11.95 18.95
C LEU A 16 -9.37 -10.86 18.20
N VAL A 17 -10.40 -10.27 18.80
CA VAL A 17 -11.16 -9.15 18.23
C VAL A 17 -10.26 -7.92 18.04
N VAL A 18 -9.48 -7.56 19.07
CA VAL A 18 -8.52 -6.44 18.99
C VAL A 18 -7.48 -6.67 17.89
N LEU A 19 -6.88 -7.86 17.82
CA LEU A 19 -5.93 -8.21 16.76
C LEU A 19 -6.56 -8.16 15.37
N SER A 20 -7.83 -8.51 15.23
CA SER A 20 -8.55 -8.45 13.96
C SER A 20 -8.82 -7.00 13.52
N ILE A 21 -9.17 -6.12 14.46
CA ILE A 21 -9.37 -4.69 14.20
C ILE A 21 -8.05 -4.03 13.74
N LEU A 22 -6.93 -4.39 14.35
CA LEU A 22 -5.61 -3.86 13.98
C LEU A 22 -5.18 -4.24 12.55
N ARG A 23 -5.69 -5.36 12.01
CA ARG A 23 -5.43 -5.78 10.61
C ARG A 23 -6.21 -4.96 9.57
N ILE A 24 -7.26 -4.25 9.97
CA ILE A 24 -8.18 -3.55 9.07
C ILE A 24 -7.61 -2.19 8.62
N HIS A 25 -6.62 -1.62 9.33
CA HIS A 25 -6.12 -0.27 9.03
C HIS A 25 -5.08 -0.18 7.91
N SER A 26 -4.78 -1.28 7.22
CA SER A 26 -3.95 -1.25 6.02
C SER A 26 -4.83 -1.47 4.79
N PHE A 27 -5.54 -0.42 4.37
CA PHE A 27 -6.14 -0.41 3.03
C PHE A 27 -4.98 -0.49 2.02
N PRO A 28 -4.84 -1.58 1.25
CA PRO A 28 -3.88 -1.60 0.16
C PRO A 28 -4.25 -0.49 -0.84
N CYS A 29 -3.24 0.09 -1.49
CA CYS A 29 -3.47 1.07 -2.55
C CYS A 29 -4.36 0.51 -3.66
N HIS A 30 -5.04 1.38 -4.39
CA HIS A 30 -5.86 0.94 -5.51
C HIS A 30 -4.99 0.20 -6.56
N LEU A 31 -5.59 -0.64 -7.41
CA LEU A 31 -4.85 -1.41 -8.43
C LEU A 31 -4.04 -0.54 -9.40
N THR A 32 -4.40 0.74 -9.52
CA THR A 32 -3.75 1.74 -10.38
C THR A 32 -2.77 2.64 -9.60
N GLU A 33 -2.47 2.27 -8.36
CA GLU A 33 -1.65 3.04 -7.45
C GLU A 33 -0.55 2.18 -6.85
N TYR A 34 0.59 2.79 -6.59
CA TYR A 34 1.70 2.18 -5.86
C TYR A 34 1.85 2.84 -4.50
N LYS A 35 2.39 2.08 -3.56
CA LYS A 35 2.64 2.56 -2.20
C LYS A 35 3.96 3.32 -2.17
N THR A 36 3.90 4.57 -1.73
CA THR A 36 5.05 5.37 -1.33
C THR A 36 5.08 5.54 0.21
N GLY A 37 6.13 6.12 0.75
CA GLY A 37 6.26 6.40 2.19
C GLY A 37 5.12 7.29 2.73
N ASP A 38 4.64 8.21 1.89
CA ASP A 38 3.65 9.22 2.24
C ASP A 38 2.20 8.85 1.85
N GLY A 39 1.96 7.68 1.24
CA GLY A 39 0.62 7.26 0.83
C GLY A 39 0.57 6.39 -0.43
N CYS A 40 -0.53 6.54 -1.18
CA CYS A 40 -0.75 5.85 -2.46
C CYS A 40 -0.65 6.86 -3.61
N CYS A 41 0.18 6.57 -4.60
CA CYS A 41 0.41 7.41 -5.75
C CYS A 41 -0.07 6.73 -7.03
N HIS A 42 -0.62 7.48 -7.98
CA HIS A 42 -1.01 6.93 -9.28
C HIS A 42 0.21 6.47 -10.09
N MET A 43 0.08 5.32 -10.76
CA MET A 43 1.09 4.77 -11.65
C MET A 43 1.21 5.60 -12.95
N CYS A 44 2.42 5.60 -13.52
CA CYS A 44 2.70 6.11 -14.86
C CYS A 44 2.20 5.16 -15.94
N PRO A 45 1.71 5.67 -17.09
CA PRO A 45 1.20 4.83 -18.19
C PRO A 45 2.32 4.04 -18.91
N PRO A 46 1.95 3.03 -19.72
CA PRO A 46 2.90 2.31 -20.57
C PRO A 46 3.75 3.25 -21.43
N GLY A 47 5.02 2.89 -21.62
CA GLY A 47 6.03 3.71 -22.31
C GLY A 47 6.61 4.85 -21.47
N SER A 48 6.20 4.98 -20.21
CA SER A 48 6.74 5.97 -19.28
C SER A 48 7.12 5.34 -17.94
N ARG A 49 8.03 6.03 -17.24
CA ARG A 49 8.58 5.66 -15.94
C ARG A 49 8.42 6.80 -14.95
N VAL A 50 8.36 6.48 -13.67
CA VAL A 50 8.35 7.50 -12.60
C VAL A 50 9.67 8.29 -12.62
N LYS A 51 9.54 9.62 -12.59
CA LYS A 51 10.63 10.57 -12.38
C LYS A 51 10.70 11.02 -10.93
N SER A 52 9.53 11.33 -10.37
CA SER A 52 9.38 11.74 -8.97
C SER A 52 8.03 11.26 -8.46
N ASP A 53 8.01 10.85 -7.20
CA ASP A 53 6.79 10.41 -6.51
C ASP A 53 5.77 11.54 -6.42
N CYS A 54 4.52 11.15 -6.14
CA CYS A 54 3.49 12.11 -5.78
C CYS A 54 3.78 12.72 -4.40
N THR A 55 3.33 13.95 -4.21
CA THR A 55 3.22 14.62 -2.90
C THR A 55 1.75 14.91 -2.64
N GLU A 56 1.40 15.38 -1.44
CA GLU A 56 0.01 15.72 -1.07
C GLU A 56 -0.70 16.58 -2.13
N ASP A 57 0.00 17.59 -2.67
CA ASP A 57 -0.55 18.52 -3.66
C ASP A 57 -0.24 18.18 -5.12
N ARG A 58 0.58 17.14 -5.40
CA ARG A 58 1.10 16.88 -6.75
C ARG A 58 1.08 15.41 -7.10
N SER A 59 0.52 15.09 -8.26
CA SER A 59 0.55 13.74 -8.82
C SER A 59 1.98 13.31 -9.21
N THR A 60 2.17 11.99 -9.36
CA THR A 60 3.40 11.37 -9.85
C THR A 60 3.88 12.02 -11.14
N SER A 61 5.16 12.39 -11.21
CA SER A 61 5.76 12.90 -12.45
C SER A 61 6.27 11.73 -13.29
N CYS A 62 5.79 11.63 -14.52
CA CYS A 62 6.18 10.58 -15.46
C CYS A 62 7.10 11.12 -16.55
N LEU A 63 8.11 10.34 -16.92
CA LEU A 63 8.99 10.59 -18.06
C LEU A 63 8.93 9.44 -19.06
N PRO A 64 9.12 9.69 -20.36
CA PRO A 64 9.28 8.63 -21.33
C PRO A 64 10.41 7.67 -20.96
N CYS A 65 10.25 6.40 -21.32
CA CYS A 65 11.33 5.43 -21.28
C CYS A 65 12.51 5.88 -22.16
N VAL A 66 13.71 5.38 -21.84
CA VAL A 66 14.90 5.67 -22.65
C VAL A 66 14.71 5.11 -24.06
N ALA A 67 15.25 5.79 -25.08
CA ALA A 67 15.15 5.33 -26.46
C ALA A 67 15.62 3.88 -26.59
N GLY A 68 14.82 3.06 -27.28
CA GLY A 68 15.05 1.61 -27.39
C GLY A 68 14.53 0.77 -26.22
N THR A 69 13.88 1.38 -25.21
CA THR A 69 13.24 0.68 -24.09
C THR A 69 11.74 1.00 -24.04
N PHE A 70 10.95 0.07 -23.52
CA PHE A 70 9.50 0.22 -23.39
C PHE A 70 9.02 -0.48 -22.13
N MET A 71 8.09 0.15 -21.40
CA MET A 71 7.31 -0.51 -20.36
C MET A 71 5.90 -0.77 -20.88
N ASP A 72 5.53 -2.05 -20.92
CA ASP A 72 4.23 -2.54 -21.40
C ASP A 72 3.11 -2.37 -20.38
N LYS A 73 3.46 -2.16 -19.11
CA LYS A 73 2.53 -2.02 -17.99
C LYS A 73 2.68 -0.68 -17.30
N PRO A 74 1.61 -0.19 -16.62
CA PRO A 74 1.74 0.96 -15.74
C PRO A 74 2.76 0.70 -14.63
N THR A 75 3.60 1.70 -14.35
CA THR A 75 4.68 1.58 -13.35
C THR A 75 4.56 2.64 -12.27
N GLY A 76 4.88 2.25 -11.05
CA GLY A 76 4.98 3.09 -9.87
C GLY A 76 6.38 3.00 -9.29
#